data_AF-A0A968HXY4-F1
#
_entry.id   AF-A0A968HXY4-F1
#
_cell.length_a   1.000
_cell.length_b   1.000
_cell.length_c   1.000
_cell.angle_alpha   90.00
_cell.angle_beta   90.00
_cell.angle_gamma   90.00
#
_symmetry.space_group_name_H-M   'P 1'
#
loop_
_entity.id
_entity.type
_entity.pdbx_description
1 polymer ?
#
loop_
_entity_poly.entity_id
_entity_poly.type
_entity_poly.pdbx_seq_one_letter_code
_entity_poly.pdbx_strand_id
1 'polypeptide(L)'
;MVDRSTIWPKLVLDWRAYAGNSQGDPQINVIVRPDLWSRYTYYERYAFVRKFGNDAQSFGYQLLILDSQDFLVAAYTCQSIPPSPTKILQDQTSVSPEPSAQSQPVPCRLWLSPNYPTLAF
;
A
#
# COMPACT_ATOMS: atom_id res chain seq x y z
N MET A 1 2.43 21.49 34.83
CA MET A 1 1.91 22.03 33.56
C MET A 1 2.15 20.95 32.51
N VAL A 2 1.15 20.13 32.21
CA VAL A 2 1.26 19.05 31.23
C VAL A 2 0.94 19.64 29.87
N ASP A 3 1.94 20.05 29.12
CA ASP A 3 1.79 20.22 27.68
C ASP A 3 1.87 18.82 27.04
N ARG A 4 0.69 18.23 26.86
CA ARG A 4 0.49 17.16 25.90
C ARG A 4 -0.25 17.79 24.74
N SER A 5 0.48 18.39 23.81
CA SER A 5 0.04 18.51 22.42
C SER A 5 -0.78 17.25 22.08
N THR A 6 -2.01 17.45 21.64
CA THR A 6 -2.96 16.36 21.41
C THR A 6 -2.46 15.54 20.23
N ILE A 7 -1.56 14.60 20.47
CA ILE A 7 -1.06 13.66 19.46
C ILE A 7 -2.21 12.70 19.21
N TRP A 8 -3.05 13.04 18.25
CA TRP A 8 -4.06 12.13 17.76
C TRP A 8 -3.38 10.83 17.33
N PRO A 9 -3.95 9.69 17.71
CA PRO A 9 -3.37 8.41 17.36
C PRO A 9 -3.42 8.25 15.81
N LYS A 10 -2.25 8.20 15.16
CA LYS A 10 -2.05 7.83 13.76
C LYS A 10 -2.43 6.37 13.47
N LEU A 11 -3.19 6.11 12.40
CA LEU A 11 -3.57 4.75 12.00
C LEU A 11 -2.36 3.86 11.69
N VAL A 12 -1.42 4.35 10.91
CA VAL A 12 -0.21 3.61 10.51
C VAL A 12 0.83 3.68 11.63
N LEU A 13 1.31 2.51 12.07
CA LEU A 13 2.37 2.34 13.05
C LEU A 13 3.75 2.37 12.39
N ASP A 14 3.93 1.57 11.34
CA ASP A 14 5.18 1.42 10.60
C ASP A 14 4.89 0.94 9.17
N TRP A 15 5.86 1.05 8.27
CA TRP A 15 5.78 0.48 6.93
C TRP A 15 7.16 0.11 6.41
N ARG A 16 7.23 -0.97 5.61
CA ARG A 16 8.50 -1.48 5.07
C ARG A 16 8.32 -1.94 3.64
N ALA A 17 9.25 -1.55 2.78
CA ALA A 17 9.33 -2.04 1.41
C ALA A 17 10.32 -3.20 1.32
N TYR A 18 9.89 -4.28 0.68
CA TYR A 18 10.68 -5.47 0.42
C TYR A 18 10.86 -5.60 -1.08
N ALA A 19 12.11 -5.64 -1.52
CA ALA A 19 12.43 -5.94 -2.91
C ALA A 19 12.01 -7.38 -3.23
N GLY A 20 11.59 -7.60 -4.48
CA GLY A 20 11.30 -8.94 -4.96
C GLY A 20 12.57 -9.80 -5.01
N ASN A 21 12.42 -11.10 -4.80
CA ASN A 21 13.50 -12.08 -4.87
C ASN A 21 12.97 -13.39 -5.46
N SER A 22 13.78 -14.45 -5.46
CA SER A 22 13.36 -15.76 -6.00
C SER A 22 12.16 -16.40 -5.29
N GLN A 23 11.75 -15.88 -4.13
CA GLN A 23 10.66 -16.40 -3.31
C GLN A 23 9.40 -15.52 -3.33
N GLY A 24 9.44 -14.32 -3.94
CA GLY A 24 8.26 -13.45 -3.94
C GLY A 24 8.41 -12.15 -4.69
N ASP A 25 7.25 -11.60 -5.04
CA ASP A 25 7.10 -10.32 -5.72
C ASP A 25 7.42 -9.14 -4.78
N PRO A 26 7.96 -8.01 -5.30
CA PRO A 26 8.23 -6.82 -4.50
C PRO A 26 6.97 -6.33 -3.79
N GLN A 27 7.04 -6.13 -2.47
CA GLN A 27 5.87 -5.75 -1.66
C GLN A 27 6.16 -4.65 -0.64
N ILE A 28 5.15 -3.85 -0.34
CA ILE A 28 5.13 -2.93 0.80
C ILE A 28 4.21 -3.51 1.86
N ASN A 29 4.71 -3.68 3.07
CA ASN A 29 3.91 -4.04 4.23
C ASN A 29 3.65 -2.77 5.05
N VAL A 30 2.38 -2.43 5.27
CA VAL A 30 1.96 -1.34 6.14
C VAL A 30 1.32 -1.93 7.40
N ILE A 31 1.83 -1.55 8.56
CA ILE A 31 1.35 -2.04 9.85
C ILE A 31 0.37 -1.00 10.41
N VAL A 32 -0.89 -1.37 10.62
CA VAL A 32 -1.93 -0.50 11.16
C VAL A 32 -2.26 -0.83 12.61
N ARG A 33 -2.74 0.17 13.33
CA ARG A 33 -3.30 0.01 14.67
C ARG A 33 -4.64 -0.74 14.64
N PRO A 34 -4.79 -1.87 15.34
CA PRO A 34 -6.06 -2.59 15.42
C PRO A 34 -7.22 -1.75 15.95
N ASP A 35 -6.98 -0.93 16.98
CA ASP A 35 -8.01 -0.12 17.66
C ASP A 35 -8.54 1.02 16.80
N LEU A 36 -7.76 1.47 15.82
CA LEU A 36 -8.18 2.47 14.85
C LEU A 36 -8.73 1.83 13.59
N TRP A 37 -8.07 0.80 13.05
CA TRP A 37 -8.53 0.07 11.87
C TRP A 37 -9.93 -0.54 12.05
N SER A 38 -10.21 -1.02 13.27
CA SER A 38 -11.53 -1.53 13.66
C SER A 38 -12.64 -0.47 13.62
N ARG A 39 -12.33 0.83 13.67
CA ARG A 39 -13.31 1.92 13.60
C ARG A 39 -13.72 2.26 12.17
N TYR A 40 -12.90 1.88 11.19
CA TYR A 40 -13.17 2.15 9.79
C TYR A 40 -14.24 1.18 9.29
N THR A 41 -15.23 1.74 8.60
CA THR A 41 -16.21 0.98 7.82
C THR A 41 -15.53 0.23 6.68
N TYR A 42 -16.24 -0.74 6.10
CA TYR A 42 -15.75 -1.47 4.93
C TYR A 42 -15.33 -0.52 3.78
N TYR A 43 -16.12 0.52 3.51
CA TYR A 43 -15.82 1.48 2.44
C TYR A 43 -14.59 2.33 2.72
N GLU A 44 -14.38 2.74 3.98
CA GLU A 44 -13.19 3.51 4.35
C GLU A 44 -11.93 2.64 4.28
N ARG A 45 -12.00 1.38 4.72
CA ARG A 45 -10.90 0.40 4.55
C ARG A 45 -10.60 0.18 3.06
N TYR A 46 -11.64 0.01 2.25
CA TYR A 46 -11.50 -0.13 0.80
C TYR A 46 -10.82 1.08 0.16
N ALA A 47 -11.26 2.29 0.50
CA ALA A 47 -10.67 3.52 -0.03
C ALA A 47 -9.20 3.66 0.38
N PHE A 48 -8.87 3.34 1.63
CA PHE A 48 -7.50 3.33 2.13
C PHE A 48 -6.61 2.39 1.32
N VAL A 49 -7.03 1.13 1.18
CA VAL A 49 -6.26 0.09 0.49
C VAL A 49 -6.16 0.38 -1.01
N ARG A 50 -7.24 0.86 -1.64
CA ARG A 50 -7.23 1.21 -3.07
C ARG A 50 -6.27 2.36 -3.35
N LYS A 51 -6.24 3.39 -2.50
CA LYS A 51 -5.34 4.54 -2.68
C LYS A 51 -3.88 4.12 -2.53
N PHE A 52 -3.53 3.54 -1.38
CA PHE A 52 -2.15 3.08 -1.15
C PHE A 52 -1.72 2.00 -2.15
N GLY A 53 -2.63 1.13 -2.57
CA GLY A 53 -2.35 0.05 -3.52
C GLY A 53 -2.02 0.57 -4.91
N ASN A 54 -2.76 1.57 -5.39
CA ASN A 54 -2.44 2.26 -6.64
C ASN A 54 -1.07 2.95 -6.57
N ASP A 55 -0.79 3.64 -5.46
CA ASP A 55 0.50 4.31 -5.27
C ASP A 55 1.64 3.27 -5.26
N ALA A 56 1.52 2.20 -4.47
CA ALA A 56 2.50 1.10 -4.43
C ALA A 56 2.72 0.46 -5.81
N GLN A 57 1.64 0.19 -6.54
CA GLN A 57 1.70 -0.39 -7.89
C GLN A 57 2.46 0.51 -8.87
N SER A 58 2.29 1.83 -8.77
CA SER A 58 3.02 2.78 -9.61
C SER A 58 4.54 2.75 -9.40
N PHE A 59 4.99 2.28 -8.23
CA PHE A 59 6.39 2.06 -7.90
C PHE A 59 6.85 0.61 -8.14
N GLY A 60 6.00 -0.25 -8.71
CA GLY A 60 6.33 -1.65 -8.91
C GLY A 60 6.34 -2.46 -7.60
N TYR A 61 5.38 -2.20 -6.72
CA TYR A 61 5.15 -3.00 -5.51
C TYR A 61 3.69 -3.43 -5.40
N GLN A 62 3.45 -4.61 -4.83
CA GLN A 62 2.16 -4.96 -4.22
C GLN A 62 2.08 -4.39 -2.80
N LEU A 63 0.88 -4.32 -2.23
CA LEU A 63 0.65 -3.79 -0.89
C LEU A 63 -0.02 -4.84 0.00
N LEU A 64 0.55 -5.07 1.18
CA LEU A 64 -0.05 -5.82 2.26
C LEU A 64 -0.31 -4.89 3.45
N ILE A 65 -1.52 -4.93 3.99
CA ILE A 65 -1.84 -4.25 5.25
C ILE A 65 -1.90 -5.32 6.34
N LEU A 66 -1.06 -5.14 7.34
CA LEU A 66 -0.93 -6.01 8.50
C LEU A 66 -1.44 -5.25 9.74
N ASP A 67 -1.98 -5.95 10.71
CA ASP A 67 -2.18 -5.37 12.04
C ASP A 67 -0.90 -5.47 12.89
N SER A 68 -0.94 -4.96 14.12
CA SER A 68 0.23 -4.95 15.01
C SER A 68 0.68 -6.35 15.49
N GLN A 69 -0.04 -7.41 15.16
CA GLN A 69 0.32 -8.81 15.42
C GLN A 69 0.70 -9.53 14.10
N ASP A 70 0.97 -8.77 13.04
CA ASP A 70 1.30 -9.26 11.70
C ASP A 70 0.16 -10.05 11.01
N PHE A 71 -1.10 -9.92 11.47
CA PHE A 71 -2.23 -10.51 10.75
C PHE A 71 -2.55 -9.72 9.49
N LEU A 72 -2.68 -10.40 8.35
CA LEU A 72 -3.08 -9.77 7.09
C LEU A 72 -4.56 -9.35 7.15
N VAL A 73 -4.78 -8.03 7.12
CA VAL A 73 -6.14 -7.43 7.20
C VAL A 73 -6.63 -6.90 5.86
N ALA A 74 -5.71 -6.61 4.94
CA ALA A 74 -6.02 -6.25 3.57
C ALA A 74 -4.83 -6.48 2.64
N ALA A 75 -5.09 -6.57 1.34
CA ALA A 75 -4.06 -6.67 0.33
C ALA A 75 -4.49 -5.98 -0.98
N TYR A 76 -3.52 -5.46 -1.71
CA TYR A 76 -3.65 -5.00 -3.08
C TYR A 76 -2.51 -5.60 -3.90
N THR A 77 -2.81 -6.65 -4.66
CA THR A 77 -1.83 -7.44 -5.40
C THR A 77 -2.11 -7.41 -6.88
N CYS A 78 -1.09 -7.56 -7.71
CA CYS A 78 -1.19 -7.42 -9.16
C CYS A 78 -0.60 -8.65 -9.84
N GLN A 79 -1.20 -9.11 -10.95
CA GLN A 79 -0.75 -10.34 -11.62
C GLN A 79 0.66 -10.24 -12.24
N SER A 80 1.09 -9.03 -12.59
CA SER A 80 2.44 -8.76 -13.06
C SER A 80 2.83 -7.39 -12.57
N ILE A 81 3.82 -7.32 -11.69
CA ILE A 81 4.29 -6.04 -11.20
C ILE A 81 5.25 -5.48 -12.26
N PRO A 82 4.94 -4.31 -12.85
CA PRO A 82 5.86 -3.72 -13.81
C PRO A 82 7.20 -3.46 -13.09
N PRO A 83 8.35 -3.62 -13.78
CA PRO A 83 9.63 -3.30 -13.17
C PRO A 83 9.55 -1.87 -12.61
N SER A 84 9.92 -1.72 -11.34
CA SER A 84 9.91 -0.43 -10.65
C SER A 84 10.57 0.59 -11.57
N PRO A 85 9.96 1.76 -11.84
CA PRO A 85 10.66 2.80 -12.55
C PRO A 85 11.83 3.19 -11.66
N THR A 86 13.01 2.71 -12.01
CA THR A 86 14.28 3.28 -11.56
C THR A 86 14.26 4.70 -12.09
N LYS A 87 13.64 5.63 -11.35
CA LYS A 87 14.01 7.04 -11.43
C LYS A 87 15.42 7.10 -10.87
N ILE A 88 16.37 6.63 -11.66
CA ILE A 88 17.70 7.22 -11.68
C ILE A 88 17.41 8.71 -11.76
N LEU A 89 18.05 9.48 -10.89
CA LEU A 89 18.20 10.92 -11.05
C LEU A 89 18.94 11.11 -12.39
N GLN A 90 18.26 10.89 -13.51
CA GLN A 90 18.78 11.14 -14.84
C GLN A 90 18.72 12.63 -14.97
N ASP A 91 19.86 13.23 -14.63
CA ASP A 91 20.24 14.56 -15.05
C ASP A 91 19.85 14.72 -16.53
N GLN A 92 19.06 15.74 -16.80
CA GLN A 92 18.35 15.87 -18.07
C GLN A 92 19.35 16.09 -19.20
N THR A 93 19.44 15.17 -20.15
CA THR A 93 19.91 15.50 -21.49
C THR A 93 19.28 14.62 -22.57
N SER A 94 18.17 15.15 -23.09
CA SER A 94 17.72 15.18 -24.49
C SER A 94 17.37 13.90 -25.29
N VAL A 95 16.16 14.00 -25.87
CA VAL A 95 15.59 13.41 -27.10
C VAL A 95 14.72 12.15 -26.94
N SER A 96 13.43 12.39 -27.19
CA SER A 96 12.29 11.46 -27.32
C SER A 96 12.51 10.43 -28.45
N PRO A 97 11.95 9.21 -28.32
CA PRO A 97 10.67 9.02 -28.98
C PRO A 97 9.60 8.54 -28.00
N GLU A 98 8.43 9.12 -28.17
CA GLU A 98 7.16 8.82 -27.52
C GLU A 98 7.02 7.33 -27.13
N PRO A 99 6.89 6.98 -25.84
CA PRO A 99 6.49 5.63 -25.49
C PRO A 99 4.98 5.57 -25.66
N SER A 100 4.53 5.32 -26.89
CA SER A 100 3.26 4.66 -27.14
C SER A 100 3.36 3.19 -26.72
N ALA A 101 3.77 2.95 -25.48
CA ALA A 101 3.51 1.71 -24.77
C ALA A 101 2.25 1.99 -23.98
N GLN A 102 1.10 1.75 -24.60
CA GLN A 102 -0.16 1.59 -23.88
C GLN A 102 0.05 0.38 -22.96
N SER A 103 0.58 0.64 -21.76
CA SER A 103 0.65 -0.35 -20.70
C SER A 103 -0.78 -0.73 -20.42
N GLN A 104 -1.16 -1.93 -20.85
CA GLN A 104 -2.47 -2.48 -20.48
C GLN A 104 -2.57 -2.39 -18.95
N PRO A 105 -3.71 -1.91 -18.42
CA PRO A 105 -3.85 -1.76 -16.98
C PRO A 105 -3.58 -3.11 -16.34
N VAL A 106 -2.52 -3.16 -15.53
CA VAL A 106 -2.15 -4.38 -14.82
C VAL A 106 -3.36 -4.77 -13.96
N PRO A 107 -3.93 -5.97 -14.13
CA PRO A 107 -5.11 -6.37 -13.39
C PRO A 107 -4.73 -6.62 -11.93
N CYS A 108 -4.97 -5.61 -11.10
CA CYS A 108 -4.78 -5.68 -9.66
C CYS A 108 -6.07 -6.10 -8.95
N ARG A 109 -5.91 -6.85 -7.87
CA ARG A 109 -6.99 -7.35 -7.02
C ARG A 109 -6.83 -6.73 -5.64
N LEU A 110 -7.96 -6.28 -5.11
CA LEU A 110 -8.07 -5.77 -3.75
C LEU A 110 -8.80 -6.82 -2.90
N TRP A 111 -8.19 -7.22 -1.81
CA TRP A 111 -8.78 -8.08 -0.80
C TRP A 111 -8.86 -7.34 0.53
N LEU A 112 -9.99 -7.51 1.22
CA LEU A 112 -10.22 -7.04 2.59
C LEU A 112 -10.64 -8.23 3.42
N SER A 113 -10.10 -8.33 4.64
CA SER A 113 -10.55 -9.34 5.59
C SER A 113 -12.03 -9.09 5.95
N PRO A 114 -12.95 -10.00 5.61
CA PRO A 114 -14.38 -9.82 5.90
C PRO A 114 -14.69 -9.98 7.39
N ASN A 115 -13.80 -10.65 8.12
CA ASN A 115 -13.99 -11.00 9.53
C ASN A 115 -13.21 -10.09 10.48
N TYR A 116 -12.57 -9.02 9.99
CA TYR A 116 -11.84 -8.11 10.86
C TYR A 116 -12.82 -7.27 11.69
N PRO A 117 -12.75 -7.30 13.03
CA PRO A 117 -13.73 -6.67 13.90
C PRO A 117 -14.00 -5.22 13.50
N THR A 118 -15.28 -4.86 13.44
CA THR A 118 -15.71 -3.46 13.37
C THR A 118 -16.26 -3.08 14.72
N LEU A 119 -15.71 -2.03 15.33
CA LEU A 119 -16.33 -1.44 16.51
C LEU A 119 -17.60 -0.71 16.03
N ALA A 120 -18.76 -1.26 16.37
CA ALA A 120 -20.03 -0.55 16.20
C ALA A 120 -20.04 0.63 17.18
N PHE A 121 -20.30 1.83 16.66
CA PHE A 121 -20.52 3.04 17.46
C PHE A 121 -22.00 3.23 17.76
#